data_AF-A0A2N5I6M4-F1
#
_entry.id   AF-A0A2N5I6M4-F1
#
_cell.length_a   1.000
_cell.length_b   1.000
_cell.length_c   1.000
_cell.angle_alpha   90.00
_cell.angle_beta   90.00
_cell.angle_gamma   90.00
#
_symmetry.space_group_name_H-M   'P 1'
#
loop_
_entity.id
_entity.type
_entity.pdbx_description
1 polymer ?
#
loop_
_entity_poly.entity_id
_entity_poly.type
_entity_poly.pdbx_seq_one_letter_code
_entity_poly.pdbx_strand_id
1 'polypeptide(L)'
;MEQTKTYKVRLVISGDINLDALTKSLIEEEYGRQMSNQEAAESLFFAFVNPKITSVDPSEIQGGWDNVCDFAGKIGKMSVEEY
;
A
#
# COMPACT_ATOMS: atom_id res chain seq x y z
N MET A 1 11.71 -23.38 -30.36
CA MET A 1 11.70 -23.05 -28.92
C MET A 1 12.09 -21.60 -28.80
N GLU A 2 11.19 -20.73 -28.32
CA GLU A 2 11.54 -19.33 -28.04
C GLU A 2 12.52 -19.27 -26.88
N GLN A 3 13.58 -18.47 -27.03
CA GLN A 3 14.54 -18.25 -25.96
C GLN A 3 13.92 -17.33 -24.90
N THR A 4 13.78 -17.83 -23.68
CA THR A 4 13.41 -17.02 -22.52
C THR A 4 14.52 -16.01 -22.23
N LYS A 5 14.17 -14.72 -22.20
CA LYS A 5 15.06 -13.65 -21.73
C LYS A 5 14.65 -13.23 -20.32
N THR A 6 15.62 -13.15 -19.42
CA THR A 6 15.42 -12.67 -18.05
C THR A 6 15.80 -11.20 -17.96
N TYR A 7 14.93 -10.39 -17.39
CA TYR A 7 15.17 -8.98 -17.11
C TYR A 7 15.13 -8.74 -15.61
N LYS A 8 16.03 -7.89 -15.10
CA LYS A 8 15.95 -7.36 -13.75
C LYS A 8 15.22 -6.02 -13.81
N VAL A 9 14.17 -5.88 -13.04
CA VAL A 9 13.38 -4.65 -12.92
C VAL A 9 13.39 -4.25 -11.44
N ARG A 10 13.54 -2.96 -11.16
CA ARG A 10 13.44 -2.38 -9.82
C ARG A 10 12.42 -1.26 -9.86
N LEU A 11 11.52 -1.26 -8.88
CA LEU A 11 10.54 -0.20 -8.67
C LEU A 11 10.72 0.32 -7.25
N VAL A 12 10.82 1.64 -7.09
CA VAL A 12 10.78 2.29 -5.76
C VAL A 12 9.50 3.09 -5.71
N ILE A 13 8.62 2.73 -4.78
CA ILE A 13 7.34 3.40 -4.56
C ILE A 13 7.40 4.07 -3.19
N SER A 14 6.98 5.32 -3.12
CA SER A 14 6.84 6.07 -1.87
C SER A 14 5.51 6.78 -1.85
N GLY A 15 4.95 6.98 -0.66
CA GLY A 15 3.72 7.74 -0.52
C GLY A 15 3.45 8.23 0.90
N ASP A 16 2.66 9.30 0.97
CA ASP A 16 2.18 9.88 2.22
C ASP A 16 0.97 9.07 2.71
N ILE A 17 1.04 8.49 3.91
CA ILE A 17 -0.03 7.67 4.48
C ILE A 17 -0.79 8.45 5.55
N ASN A 18 -2.10 8.61 5.34
CA ASN A 18 -3.01 9.20 6.31
C ASN A 18 -3.54 8.10 7.23
N LEU A 19 -2.86 7.89 8.36
CA LEU A 19 -3.24 6.90 9.36
C LEU A 19 -3.99 7.57 10.53
N ASP A 20 -5.24 7.16 10.75
CA ASP A 20 -5.99 7.53 11.95
C ASP A 20 -5.99 6.40 13.00
N ALA A 21 -6.41 6.73 14.22
CA ALA A 21 -6.38 5.80 15.35
C ALA A 21 -7.28 4.58 15.14
N LEU A 22 -8.43 4.74 14.47
CA LEU A 22 -9.36 3.65 14.22
C LEU A 22 -8.74 2.65 13.24
N THR A 23 -8.25 3.12 12.10
CA THR A 23 -7.57 2.28 11.11
C THR A 23 -6.38 1.56 11.72
N LYS A 24 -5.58 2.25 12.56
CA LYS A 24 -4.48 1.60 13.27
C LYS A 24 -4.95 0.44 14.15
N SER A 25 -5.98 0.66 14.97
CA SER A 25 -6.49 -0.40 15.85
C SER A 25 -7.02 -1.60 15.08
N LEU A 26 -7.68 -1.39 13.93
CA LEU A 26 -8.15 -2.48 13.07
C LEU A 26 -6.99 -3.26 12.43
N ILE A 27 -5.91 -2.58 12.04
CA ILE A 27 -4.68 -3.24 11.57
C ILE A 27 -4.07 -4.09 12.70
N GLU A 28 -3.96 -3.55 13.90
CA GLU A 28 -3.43 -4.28 15.06
C GLU A 28 -4.27 -5.52 15.40
N GLU A 29 -5.60 -5.43 15.25
CA GLU A 29 -6.53 -6.55 15.42
C GLU A 29 -6.31 -7.62 14.33
N GLU A 30 -6.23 -7.22 13.05
CA GLU A 30 -6.00 -8.12 11.92
C GLU A 30 -4.70 -8.93 12.08
N TYR A 31 -3.62 -8.30 12.56
CA TYR A 31 -2.35 -8.98 12.82
C TYR A 31 -2.22 -9.57 14.23
N GLY A 32 -3.19 -9.35 15.11
CA GLY A 32 -3.16 -9.81 16.50
C GLY A 32 -2.00 -9.27 17.34
N ARG A 33 -1.48 -8.07 17.02
CA ARG A 33 -0.36 -7.45 17.74
C ARG A 33 -0.41 -5.93 17.73
N GLN A 34 0.10 -5.31 18.79
CA GLN A 34 0.34 -3.87 18.80
C GLN A 34 1.46 -3.46 17.83
N MET A 35 1.33 -2.28 17.25
CA MET A 35 2.23 -1.71 16.28
C MET A 35 2.58 -0.26 16.60
N SER A 36 3.76 0.18 16.20
CA SER A 36 4.04 1.60 16.05
C SER A 36 3.19 2.21 14.93
N ASN A 37 3.06 3.55 14.91
CA ASN A 37 2.34 4.22 13.81
C ASN A 37 3.02 3.97 12.45
N GLN A 38 4.35 3.86 12.44
CA GLN A 38 5.12 3.60 11.23
C GLN A 38 4.83 2.20 10.69
N GLU A 39 4.88 1.17 11.53
CA GLU A 39 4.56 -0.20 11.11
C GLU A 39 3.13 -0.32 10.57
N ALA A 40 2.16 0.30 11.25
CA ALA A 40 0.77 0.29 10.78
C ALA A 40 0.61 1.03 9.44
N ALA A 41 1.32 2.15 9.25
CA ALA A 41 1.33 2.87 7.97
C ALA A 41 1.97 2.05 6.86
N GLU A 42 3.04 1.31 7.14
CA GLU A 42 3.70 0.41 6.18
C GLU A 42 2.82 -0.78 5.81
N SER A 43 2.15 -1.40 6.79
CA SER A 43 1.16 -2.45 6.53
C SER A 43 0.01 -1.95 5.66
N LEU A 44 -0.51 -0.77 5.97
CA LEU A 44 -1.54 -0.12 5.19
C LEU A 44 -1.05 0.16 3.76
N PHE A 45 0.14 0.76 3.60
CA PHE A 45 0.76 0.99 2.29
C PHE A 45 0.95 -0.30 1.49
N PHE A 46 1.39 -1.37 2.13
CA PHE A 46 1.54 -2.67 1.49
C PHE A 46 0.20 -3.24 1.00
N ALA A 47 -0.87 -3.10 1.78
CA ALA A 47 -2.21 -3.52 1.38
C ALA A 47 -2.72 -2.76 0.14
N PHE A 48 -2.36 -1.49 -0.02
CA PHE A 48 -2.63 -0.76 -1.27
C PHE A 48 -1.82 -1.29 -2.44
N VAL A 49 -0.53 -1.59 -2.20
CA VAL A 49 0.39 -2.01 -3.26
C VAL A 49 0.05 -3.41 -3.77
N ASN A 50 -0.52 -4.26 -2.90
CA ASN A 50 -0.75 -5.68 -3.16
C ASN A 50 -2.26 -6.03 -3.15
N PRO A 51 -2.88 -6.44 -4.28
CA PRO A 51 -2.24 -7.06 -5.42
C PRO A 51 -2.15 -6.21 -6.69
N LYS A 52 -2.72 -5.01 -6.77
CA LYS A 52 -2.80 -4.27 -8.04
C LYS A 52 -2.85 -2.75 -7.84
N ILE A 53 -1.67 -2.11 -7.76
CA ILE A 53 -1.55 -0.71 -8.18
C ILE A 53 -1.87 -0.68 -9.68
N THR A 54 -3.10 -0.33 -10.02
CA THR A 54 -3.50 -0.08 -11.41
C THR A 54 -3.19 1.35 -11.84
N SER A 55 -3.02 2.25 -10.87
CA SER A 55 -2.66 3.64 -11.07
C SER A 55 -1.92 4.20 -9.86
N VAL A 56 -1.00 5.13 -10.13
CA VAL A 56 -0.29 5.92 -9.12
C VAL A 56 -0.97 7.26 -8.86
N ASP A 57 -2.08 7.54 -9.57
CA ASP A 57 -2.96 8.67 -9.28
C ASP A 57 -3.80 8.33 -8.03
N PRO A 58 -3.64 9.07 -6.91
CA PRO A 58 -4.41 8.82 -5.68
C PRO A 58 -5.92 8.88 -5.87
N SER A 59 -6.42 9.61 -6.89
CA SER A 59 -7.84 9.72 -7.20
C SER A 59 -8.41 8.48 -7.89
N GLU A 60 -7.54 7.65 -8.48
CA GLU A 60 -7.91 6.40 -9.16
C GLU A 60 -7.74 5.17 -8.25
N ILE A 61 -7.22 5.35 -7.03
CA ILE A 61 -7.10 4.28 -6.05
C ILE A 61 -8.49 3.90 -5.54
N GLN A 62 -8.94 2.70 -5.93
CA GLN A 62 -10.22 2.11 -5.54
C GLN A 62 -10.00 0.78 -4.84
N GLY A 63 -10.92 0.41 -3.95
CA GLY A 63 -10.92 -0.86 -3.22
C GLY A 63 -10.89 -0.67 -1.71
N GLY A 64 -10.54 -1.74 -1.01
CA GLY A 64 -10.45 -1.74 0.43
C GLY A 64 -9.66 -2.95 0.93
N TRP A 65 -9.29 -2.87 2.20
CA TRP A 65 -8.79 -4.00 2.97
C TRP A 65 -9.93 -4.47 3.87
N ASP A 66 -10.40 -5.69 3.60
CA ASP A 66 -11.49 -6.32 4.33
C ASP A 66 -11.32 -6.16 5.85
N ASN A 67 -12.40 -5.70 6.50
CA ASN A 67 -12.48 -5.43 7.94
C ASN A 67 -11.52 -4.35 8.49
N VAL A 68 -10.68 -3.73 7.66
CA VAL A 68 -9.73 -2.69 8.07
C VAL A 68 -10.17 -1.30 7.61
N CYS A 69 -10.23 -1.05 6.31
CA CYS A 69 -10.66 0.26 5.80
C CYS A 69 -10.92 0.27 4.29
N ASP A 70 -11.68 1.26 3.87
CA ASP A 70 -11.68 1.72 2.48
C ASP A 70 -10.40 2.52 2.18
N PHE A 71 -9.95 2.39 0.95
CA PHE A 71 -8.71 2.98 0.46
C PHE A 71 -8.81 4.48 0.14
N ALA A 72 -10.02 5.01 -0.04
CA ALA A 72 -10.25 6.42 -0.40
C ALA A 72 -9.70 7.39 0.67
N GLY A 73 -8.86 8.34 0.25
CA GLY A 73 -8.31 9.41 1.11
C GLY A 73 -7.20 8.98 2.10
N LYS A 74 -6.87 7.68 2.12
CA LYS A 74 -5.84 7.11 3.00
C LYS A 74 -4.43 7.22 2.43
N ILE A 75 -4.30 7.34 1.11
CA ILE A 75 -3.04 7.71 0.43
C ILE A 75 -3.13 9.16 -0.01
N GLY A 76 -2.08 9.93 0.33
CA GLY A 76 -1.84 11.29 -0.16
C GLY A 76 -1.01 11.27 -1.45
N LYS A 77 0.15 11.95 -1.45
CA LYS A 77 1.04 11.95 -2.61
C LYS A 77 1.67 10.58 -2.79
N MET A 78 1.76 10.10 -4.03
CA MET A 78 2.44 8.87 -4.40
C MET A 78 3.44 9.18 -5.51
N SER A 79 4.64 8.61 -5.43
CA SER A 79 5.68 8.77 -6.45
C SER A 79 6.32 7.44 -6.79
N VAL A 80 6.67 7.30 -8.07
CA VAL A 80 7.41 6.16 -8.61
C VAL A 80 8.70 6.67 -9.22
N GLU A 81 9.82 6.07 -8.82
CA GLU A 81 11.13 6.33 -9.41
C GLU A 81 11.58 5.14 -10.26
N GLU A 82 11.93 5.41 -11.53
CA GLU A 82 12.57 4.49 -12.45
C GLU A 82 14.07 4.85 -12.56
N TYR A 83 14.94 3.85 -12.53
CA TYR A 83 16.40 4.01 -12.61
C TYR A 83 16.97 3.32 -13.85
#